data_AF-A0A1B1AUW8-F1
#
_entry.id   AF-A0A1B1AUW8-F1
#
_cell.length_a   1.000
_cell.length_b   1.000
_cell.length_c   1.000
_cell.angle_alpha   90.00
_cell.angle_beta   90.00
_cell.angle_gamma   90.00
#
_symmetry.space_group_name_H-M   'P 1'
#
loop_
_entity.id
_entity.type
_entity.pdbx_description
1 polymer ?
#
loop_
_entity_poly.entity_id
_entity_poly.type
_entity_poly.pdbx_seq_one_letter_code
_entity_poly.pdbx_strand_id
1 'polypeptide(L)'
;MENTTGVEDVAAALASIKAELEELGHTIEVINFDRLTHETGIAEATVRKLFAGDSVVPDEVDPPFKDRLRFLLDTRLKENGRKHTFQEVADAVGVAKSTITNLLNGSRNPGFDVSKDLAEFFNAPGFFTLGPRTALLTALEPVLEQARLIAELKGRRVERVALRGSVSAGSDQLSRQLQAAIHQVVETAQRASQEPTAAPAGDEDPELSELAATMRLLPAKHRRSVMGILRSAVGLAKHDD
;
A
#
# COMPACT_ATOMS: atom_id res chain seq x y z
N MET A 1 10.25 5.17 38.36
CA MET A 1 10.99 6.05 37.43
C MET A 1 11.12 5.45 36.02
N GLU A 2 10.70 4.20 35.77
CA GLU A 2 10.85 3.55 34.45
C GLU A 2 9.77 3.93 33.42
N ASN A 3 8.57 4.36 33.85
CA ASN A 3 7.47 4.66 32.91
C ASN A 3 7.66 5.96 32.09
N THR A 4 8.44 6.92 32.59
CA THR A 4 8.64 8.22 31.90
C THR A 4 9.49 8.04 30.65
N THR A 5 10.52 7.20 30.71
CA THR A 5 11.40 6.88 29.57
C THR A 5 10.62 6.21 28.43
N GLY A 6 9.64 5.36 28.75
CA GLY A 6 8.80 4.72 27.73
C GLY A 6 7.95 5.70 26.93
N VAL A 7 7.43 6.76 27.55
CA VAL A 7 6.65 7.81 26.86
C VAL A 7 7.56 8.67 25.99
N GLU A 8 8.74 9.03 26.49
CA GLU A 8 9.73 9.81 25.74
C GLU A 8 10.22 9.04 24.50
N ASP A 9 10.49 7.73 24.63
CA ASP A 9 10.88 6.87 23.52
C ASP A 9 9.79 6.75 22.45
N VAL A 10 8.52 6.69 22.86
CA VAL A 10 7.37 6.70 21.96
C VAL A 10 7.27 8.06 21.24
N ALA A 11 7.38 9.16 21.98
CA ALA A 11 7.31 10.51 21.41
C ALA A 11 8.44 10.74 20.38
N ALA A 12 9.67 10.33 20.69
CA ALA A 12 10.81 10.43 19.77
C ALA A 12 10.60 9.61 18.49
N ALA A 13 10.05 8.40 18.62
CA ALA A 13 9.72 7.55 17.47
C ALA A 13 8.64 8.20 16.58
N LEU A 14 7.57 8.74 17.19
CA LEU A 14 6.50 9.43 16.45
C LEU A 14 6.98 10.73 15.81
N ALA A 15 7.89 11.47 16.45
CA ALA A 15 8.52 12.65 15.87
C ALA A 15 9.33 12.30 14.61
N SER A 16 10.03 11.16 14.62
CA SER A 16 10.76 10.66 13.45
C SER A 16 9.81 10.30 12.30
N ILE A 17 8.68 9.64 12.60
CA ILE A 17 7.63 9.32 11.62
C ILE A 17 7.01 10.59 11.03
N LYS A 18 6.74 11.59 11.87
CA LYS A 18 6.21 12.88 11.41
C LYS A 18 7.15 13.58 10.44
N ALA A 19 8.44 13.65 10.77
CA ALA A 19 9.46 14.23 9.91
C ALA A 19 9.54 13.51 8.56
N GLU A 20 9.48 12.18 8.57
CA GLU A 20 9.45 11.38 7.34
C GLU A 20 8.20 11.65 6.49
N LEU A 21 7.01 11.72 7.10
CA LEU A 21 5.78 12.07 6.38
C LEU A 21 5.87 13.47 5.75
N GLU A 22 6.43 14.44 6.48
CA GLU A 22 6.62 15.80 5.98
C GLU A 22 7.60 15.85 4.80
N GLU A 23 8.69 15.08 4.84
CA GLU A 23 9.64 14.92 3.72
C GLU A 23 8.95 14.32 2.48
N LEU A 24 8.01 13.40 2.68
CA LEU A 24 7.19 12.81 1.61
C LEU A 24 6.04 13.73 1.16
N GLY A 25 5.91 14.92 1.75
CA GLY A 25 4.87 15.91 1.40
C GLY A 25 3.50 15.61 1.98
N HIS A 26 3.43 14.82 3.04
CA HIS A 26 2.20 14.43 3.75
C HIS A 26 2.17 15.02 5.16
N THR A 27 0.96 15.28 5.66
CA THR A 27 0.74 15.66 7.06
C THR A 27 0.24 14.45 7.84
N ILE A 28 0.24 14.54 9.17
CA ILE A 28 -0.27 13.47 10.06
C ILE A 28 -1.75 13.10 9.82
N GLU A 29 -2.53 13.95 9.14
CA GLU A 29 -3.92 13.66 8.79
C GLU A 29 -4.08 12.52 7.77
N VAL A 30 -2.98 12.10 7.14
CA VAL A 30 -2.97 10.87 6.33
C VAL A 30 -3.03 9.60 7.18
N ILE A 31 -2.87 9.69 8.50
CA ILE A 31 -2.97 8.56 9.41
C ILE A 31 -4.45 8.33 9.72
N ASN A 32 -4.91 7.09 9.57
CA ASN A 32 -6.23 6.69 10.05
C ASN A 32 -6.16 6.47 11.57
N PHE A 33 -6.48 7.50 12.34
CA PHE A 33 -6.42 7.43 13.81
C PHE A 33 -7.44 6.44 14.40
N ASP A 34 -8.62 6.27 13.80
CA ASP A 34 -9.60 5.27 14.24
C ASP A 34 -9.02 3.86 14.16
N ARG A 35 -8.37 3.53 13.03
CA ARG A 35 -7.68 2.25 12.86
C ARG A 35 -6.53 2.10 13.85
N LEU A 36 -5.73 3.15 14.02
CA LEU A 36 -4.59 3.13 14.95
C LEU A 36 -5.05 2.89 16.39
N THR A 37 -6.10 3.57 16.84
CA THR A 37 -6.71 3.36 18.15
C THR A 37 -7.28 1.95 18.26
N HIS A 38 -7.96 1.46 17.23
CA HIS A 38 -8.50 0.11 17.21
C HIS A 38 -7.42 -0.98 17.30
N GLU A 39 -6.26 -0.78 16.67
CA GLU A 39 -5.14 -1.74 16.68
C GLU A 39 -4.27 -1.67 17.94
N THR A 40 -4.10 -0.49 18.53
CA THR A 40 -3.15 -0.29 19.65
C THR A 40 -3.82 -0.08 21.01
N GLY A 41 -5.10 0.28 21.04
CA GLY A 41 -5.83 0.66 22.25
C GLY A 41 -5.50 2.06 22.78
N ILE A 42 -4.63 2.81 22.09
CA ILE A 42 -4.24 4.17 22.49
C ILE A 42 -5.22 5.16 21.86
N ALA A 43 -5.78 6.06 22.67
CA ALA A 43 -6.76 7.03 22.21
C ALA A 43 -6.16 8.00 21.18
N GLU A 44 -6.94 8.34 20.15
CA GLU A 44 -6.55 9.32 19.12
C GLU A 44 -6.03 10.63 19.72
N ALA A 45 -6.71 11.16 20.74
CA ALA A 45 -6.30 12.40 21.41
C ALA A 45 -4.89 12.30 22.00
N THR A 46 -4.51 11.15 22.56
CA THR A 46 -3.18 10.90 23.10
C THR A 46 -2.14 10.79 21.99
N VAL A 47 -2.44 10.07 20.90
CA VAL A 47 -1.54 9.98 19.75
C VAL A 47 -1.31 11.36 19.12
N ARG A 48 -2.36 12.17 18.98
CA ARG A 48 -2.25 13.54 18.45
C ARG A 48 -1.39 14.45 19.34
N LYS A 49 -1.55 14.38 20.66
CA LYS A 49 -0.69 15.08 21.62
C LYS A 49 0.77 14.65 21.45
N LEU A 50 1.03 13.36 21.33
CA LEU A 50 2.38 12.84 21.09
C LEU A 50 2.99 13.37 19.78
N PHE A 51 2.22 13.46 18.69
CA PHE A 51 2.66 14.08 17.44
C PHE A 51 2.87 15.61 17.53
N ALA A 52 2.19 16.27 18.46
CA ALA A 52 2.38 17.68 18.77
C ALA A 52 3.61 17.93 19.66
N GLY A 53 4.18 16.87 20.26
CA GLY A 53 5.25 16.97 21.25
C GLY A 53 4.77 17.33 22.65
N ASP A 54 3.46 17.22 22.90
CA ASP A 54 2.86 17.49 24.20
C ASP A 54 3.15 16.35 25.19
N SER A 55 3.21 16.70 26.48
CA SER A 55 3.34 15.71 27.55
C SER A 55 2.03 14.92 27.72
N VAL A 56 2.15 13.60 27.82
CA VAL A 56 1.04 12.68 28.10
C VAL A 56 1.35 11.85 29.35
N VAL A 57 0.30 11.42 30.04
CA VAL A 57 0.46 10.57 31.22
C VAL A 57 0.85 9.15 30.75
N PRO A 58 1.80 8.45 31.41
CA PRO A 58 2.22 7.12 30.97
C PRO A 58 1.07 6.12 30.80
N ASP A 59 0.08 6.16 31.69
CA ASP A 59 -1.10 5.28 31.64
C ASP A 59 -2.01 5.55 30.42
N GLU A 60 -1.90 6.72 29.76
CA GLU A 60 -2.61 6.98 28.50
C GLU A 60 -1.95 6.24 27.32
N VAL A 61 -0.65 5.95 27.41
CA VAL A 61 0.15 5.29 26.37
C VAL A 61 0.24 3.79 26.62
N ASP A 62 0.37 3.39 27.89
CA ASP A 62 0.41 2.00 28.34
C ASP A 62 -0.68 1.74 29.38
N PRO A 63 -1.95 1.68 28.98
CA PRO A 63 -3.04 1.45 29.91
C PRO A 63 -2.92 0.06 30.54
N PRO A 64 -3.33 -0.10 31.81
CA PRO A 64 -3.21 -1.37 32.50
C PRO A 64 -4.05 -2.45 31.82
N PHE A 65 -3.67 -3.71 32.01
CA PHE A 65 -4.29 -4.88 31.36
C PHE A 65 -5.83 -4.87 31.41
N LYS A 66 -6.41 -4.53 32.57
CA LYS A 66 -7.87 -4.47 32.77
C LYS A 66 -8.57 -3.51 31.79
N ASP A 67 -7.93 -2.39 31.49
CA ASP A 67 -8.50 -1.32 30.65
C ASP A 67 -8.30 -1.68 29.18
N ARG A 68 -7.16 -2.28 28.82
CA ARG A 68 -6.93 -2.92 27.52
C ARG A 68 -7.95 -4.02 27.20
N LEU A 69 -8.23 -4.89 28.17
CA LEU A 69 -9.22 -5.96 28.00
C LEU A 69 -10.64 -5.39 27.85
N ARG A 70 -10.98 -4.36 28.62
CA ARG A 70 -12.25 -3.65 28.46
C ARG A 70 -12.38 -3.00 27.08
N PHE A 71 -11.31 -2.38 26.59
CA PHE A 71 -11.26 -1.80 25.26
C PHE A 71 -11.54 -2.84 24.17
N LEU A 72 -10.92 -4.03 24.23
CA LEU A 72 -11.21 -5.09 23.25
C LEU A 72 -12.67 -5.56 23.32
N LEU A 73 -13.25 -5.71 24.51
CA LEU A 73 -14.66 -6.10 24.66
C LEU A 73 -15.64 -5.07 24.10
N ASP A 74 -15.28 -3.79 24.16
CA ASP A 74 -16.12 -2.69 23.69
C ASP A 74 -15.99 -2.45 22.19
N THR A 75 -14.82 -2.71 21.61
CA THR A 75 -14.52 -2.44 20.19
C THR A 75 -14.65 -3.65 19.28
N ARG A 76 -14.31 -4.85 19.77
CA ARG A 76 -14.39 -6.09 19.00
C ARG A 76 -15.75 -6.74 19.23
N LEU A 77 -16.71 -6.30 18.43
CA LEU A 77 -18.06 -6.85 18.44
C LEU A 77 -18.12 -8.16 17.63
N LYS A 78 -19.09 -9.00 17.95
CA LYS A 78 -19.42 -10.17 17.14
C LYS A 78 -19.91 -9.75 15.75
N GLU A 79 -19.99 -10.71 14.85
CA GLU A 79 -20.60 -10.54 13.52
C GLU A 79 -22.03 -9.99 13.57
N ASN A 80 -22.78 -10.28 14.65
CA ASN A 80 -24.13 -9.76 14.87
C ASN A 80 -24.18 -8.36 15.53
N GLY A 81 -23.03 -7.69 15.68
CA GLY A 81 -22.91 -6.38 16.31
C GLY A 81 -23.09 -6.36 17.83
N ARG A 82 -23.23 -7.52 18.48
CA ARG A 82 -23.35 -7.61 19.95
C ARG A 82 -21.99 -7.81 20.60
N LYS A 83 -21.86 -7.34 21.85
CA LYS A 83 -20.68 -7.60 22.68
C LYS A 83 -20.52 -9.08 23.01
N HIS A 84 -19.28 -9.51 23.21
CA HIS A 84 -18.99 -10.83 23.77
C HIS A 84 -19.40 -10.90 25.24
N THR A 85 -20.03 -12.00 25.63
CA THR A 85 -20.32 -12.27 27.03
C THR A 85 -19.08 -12.82 27.70
N PHE A 86 -18.93 -12.60 29.01
CA PHE A 86 -17.77 -13.12 29.74
C PHE A 86 -17.70 -14.64 29.75
N GLN A 87 -18.84 -15.33 29.61
CA GLN A 87 -18.86 -16.79 29.50
C GLN A 87 -18.23 -17.24 28.18
N GLU A 88 -18.62 -16.64 27.05
CA GLU A 88 -18.06 -17.00 25.75
C GLU A 88 -16.56 -16.75 25.67
N VAL A 89 -16.08 -15.62 26.22
CA VAL A 89 -14.64 -15.33 26.28
C VAL A 89 -13.92 -16.36 27.14
N ALA A 90 -14.50 -16.71 28.29
CA ALA A 90 -13.91 -17.69 29.20
C ALA A 90 -13.83 -19.08 28.56
N ASP A 91 -14.91 -19.51 27.89
CA ASP A 91 -14.99 -20.80 27.20
C ASP A 91 -13.98 -20.87 26.04
N ALA A 92 -13.82 -19.79 25.27
CA ALA A 92 -12.87 -19.74 24.17
C ALA A 92 -11.40 -19.80 24.63
N VAL A 93 -11.10 -19.21 25.78
CA VAL A 93 -9.75 -19.18 26.37
C VAL A 93 -9.49 -20.40 27.28
N GLY A 94 -10.51 -21.21 27.56
CA GLY A 94 -10.38 -22.37 28.45
C GLY A 94 -10.21 -22.03 29.93
N VAL A 95 -10.79 -20.91 30.39
CA VAL A 95 -10.75 -20.46 31.79
C VAL A 95 -12.15 -20.37 32.40
N ALA A 96 -12.23 -20.25 33.73
CA ALA A 96 -13.50 -19.99 34.39
C ALA A 96 -13.97 -18.54 34.13
N LYS A 97 -15.29 -18.32 34.02
CA LYS A 97 -15.90 -16.97 33.91
C LYS A 97 -15.47 -16.00 35.01
N SER A 98 -15.29 -16.51 36.23
CA SER A 98 -14.81 -15.71 37.37
C SER A 98 -13.40 -15.17 37.12
N THR A 99 -12.54 -15.90 36.41
CA THR A 99 -11.22 -15.41 35.98
C THR A 99 -11.36 -14.16 35.12
N ILE A 100 -12.20 -14.17 34.08
CA ILE A 100 -12.43 -12.99 33.22
C ILE A 100 -12.93 -11.78 34.03
N THR A 101 -13.83 -12.03 34.98
CA THR A 101 -14.35 -10.96 35.86
C THR A 101 -13.24 -10.40 36.76
N ASN A 102 -12.40 -11.26 37.32
CA ASN A 102 -11.27 -10.87 38.17
C ASN A 102 -10.22 -10.06 37.40
N LEU A 103 -9.97 -10.41 36.14
CA LEU A 103 -9.08 -9.67 35.23
C LEU A 103 -9.62 -8.26 34.94
N LEU A 104 -10.93 -8.14 34.65
CA LEU A 104 -11.57 -6.85 34.38
C LEU A 104 -11.63 -5.93 35.61
N ASN A 105 -11.70 -6.52 36.80
CA ASN A 105 -11.64 -5.79 38.07
C ASN A 105 -10.20 -5.42 38.46
N GLY A 106 -9.18 -5.92 37.75
CA GLY A 106 -7.77 -5.71 38.09
C GLY A 106 -7.34 -6.41 39.38
N SER A 107 -8.14 -7.34 39.90
CA SER A 107 -7.84 -8.11 41.11
C SER A 107 -6.74 -9.16 40.89
N ARG A 108 -6.48 -9.52 39.63
CA ARG A 108 -5.45 -10.48 39.22
C ARG A 108 -4.93 -10.10 37.84
N ASN A 109 -3.63 -10.35 37.60
CA ASN A 109 -3.04 -10.29 36.27
C ASN A 109 -3.06 -11.68 35.62
N PRO A 110 -3.30 -11.76 34.30
CA PRO A 110 -3.29 -13.03 33.58
C PRO A 110 -1.86 -13.60 33.48
N GLY A 111 -1.77 -14.90 33.24
CA GLY A 111 -0.52 -15.49 32.75
C GLY A 111 -0.26 -15.13 31.29
N PHE A 112 0.95 -15.44 30.81
CA PHE A 112 1.34 -15.21 29.41
C PHE A 112 0.40 -15.95 28.43
N ASP A 113 0.15 -17.24 28.67
CA ASP A 113 -0.72 -18.05 27.80
C ASP A 113 -2.13 -17.48 27.72
N VAL A 114 -2.74 -17.15 28.88
CA VAL A 114 -4.08 -16.54 28.93
C VAL A 114 -4.12 -15.19 28.20
N SER A 115 -3.05 -14.40 28.29
CA SER A 115 -2.95 -13.11 27.59
C SER A 115 -2.88 -13.30 26.08
N LYS A 116 -2.13 -14.31 25.63
CA LYS A 116 -2.01 -14.67 24.23
C LYS A 116 -3.33 -15.20 23.67
N ASP A 117 -3.97 -16.13 24.36
CA ASP A 117 -5.25 -16.72 23.94
C ASP A 117 -6.37 -15.66 23.88
N LEU A 118 -6.38 -14.71 24.83
CA LEU A 118 -7.28 -13.55 24.77
C LEU A 118 -7.02 -12.67 23.55
N ALA A 119 -5.74 -12.37 23.26
CA ALA A 119 -5.36 -11.59 22.08
C ALA A 119 -5.77 -12.28 20.78
N GLU A 120 -5.59 -13.60 20.69
CA GLU A 120 -6.00 -14.41 19.53
C GLU A 120 -7.53 -14.43 19.37
N PHE A 121 -8.29 -14.63 20.45
CA PHE A 121 -9.76 -14.61 20.43
C PHE A 121 -10.33 -13.30 19.83
N PHE A 122 -9.72 -12.16 20.16
CA PHE A 122 -10.15 -10.85 19.66
C PHE A 122 -9.52 -10.45 18.31
N ASN A 123 -8.78 -11.35 17.66
CA ASN A 123 -8.02 -11.06 16.43
C ASN A 123 -7.08 -9.85 16.58
N ALA A 124 -6.42 -9.73 17.74
CA ALA A 124 -5.51 -8.65 18.08
C ALA A 124 -4.18 -9.24 18.61
N PRO A 125 -3.43 -9.98 17.79
CA PRO A 125 -2.19 -10.62 18.24
C PRO A 125 -1.18 -9.59 18.72
N GLY A 126 -0.57 -9.86 19.87
CA GLY A 126 0.43 -8.97 20.47
C GLY A 126 -0.14 -7.78 21.26
N PHE A 127 -1.46 -7.57 21.30
CA PHE A 127 -2.09 -6.41 21.97
C PHE A 127 -1.73 -6.25 23.45
N PHE A 128 -1.57 -7.38 24.16
CA PHE A 128 -1.21 -7.37 25.59
C PHE A 128 0.29 -7.51 25.85
N THR A 129 1.07 -7.96 24.86
CA THR A 129 2.48 -8.33 25.04
C THR A 129 3.45 -7.34 24.41
N LEU A 130 3.02 -6.64 23.36
CA LEU A 130 3.83 -5.60 22.73
C LEU A 130 3.82 -4.36 23.60
N GLY A 131 5.01 -3.78 23.79
CA GLY A 131 5.13 -2.46 24.39
C GLY A 131 4.51 -1.38 23.50
N PRO A 132 4.11 -0.24 24.07
CA PRO A 132 3.37 0.80 23.36
C PRO A 132 4.11 1.33 22.13
N ARG A 133 5.45 1.49 22.22
CA ARG A 133 6.30 1.89 21.09
C ARG A 133 6.19 0.92 19.92
N THR A 134 6.39 -0.36 20.18
CA THR A 134 6.38 -1.38 19.14
C THR A 134 4.99 -1.50 18.51
N ALA A 135 3.93 -1.48 19.33
CA ALA A 135 2.55 -1.52 18.84
C ALA A 135 2.23 -0.35 17.90
N LEU A 136 2.60 0.88 18.27
CA LEU A 136 2.40 2.06 17.43
C LEU A 136 3.21 2.00 16.13
N LEU A 137 4.49 1.61 16.20
CA LEU A 137 5.33 1.50 15.01
C LEU A 137 4.82 0.46 14.03
N THR A 138 4.45 -0.74 14.51
CA THR A 138 3.87 -1.79 13.66
C THR A 138 2.54 -1.34 13.02
N ALA A 139 1.70 -0.60 13.75
CA ALA A 139 0.44 -0.11 13.20
C ALA A 139 0.61 1.04 12.19
N LEU A 140 1.69 1.84 12.32
CA LEU A 140 2.00 2.96 11.42
C LEU A 140 2.82 2.55 10.19
N GLU A 141 3.51 1.41 10.22
CA GLU A 141 4.32 0.90 9.11
C GLU A 141 3.57 0.86 7.77
N PRO A 142 2.34 0.35 7.67
CA PRO A 142 1.62 0.32 6.39
C PRO A 142 1.32 1.72 5.83
N VAL A 143 1.11 2.71 6.70
CA VAL A 143 0.86 4.11 6.29
C VAL A 143 2.13 4.70 5.67
N LEU A 144 3.30 4.44 6.28
CA LEU A 144 4.59 4.87 5.77
C LEU A 144 4.95 4.19 4.45
N GLU A 145 4.72 2.88 4.34
CA GLU A 145 4.93 2.15 3.09
C GLU A 145 4.09 2.73 1.94
N GLN A 146 2.82 3.03 2.19
CA GLN A 146 1.96 3.67 1.19
C GLN A 146 2.43 5.07 0.81
N ALA A 147 2.83 5.89 1.79
CA ALA A 147 3.35 7.23 1.53
C ALA A 147 4.62 7.17 0.66
N ARG A 148 5.55 6.26 0.98
CA ARG A 148 6.77 6.01 0.19
C ARG A 148 6.44 5.56 -1.24
N LEU A 149 5.49 4.64 -1.40
CA LEU A 149 5.05 4.18 -2.72
C LEU A 149 4.43 5.32 -3.54
N ILE A 150 3.62 6.19 -2.93
CA ILE A 150 3.04 7.36 -3.62
C ILE A 150 4.14 8.33 -4.04
N ALA A 151 5.11 8.61 -3.17
CA ALA A 151 6.24 9.47 -3.50
C ALA A 151 7.09 8.88 -4.64
N GLU A 152 7.36 7.57 -4.61
CA GLU A 152 8.06 6.88 -5.69
C GLU A 152 7.29 6.95 -7.01
N LEU A 153 5.97 6.72 -7.01
CA LEU A 153 5.13 6.83 -8.21
C LEU A 153 5.04 8.26 -8.77
N LYS A 154 5.13 9.28 -7.91
CA LYS A 154 5.18 10.68 -8.34
C LYS A 154 6.57 11.07 -8.89
N GLY A 155 7.63 10.49 -8.34
CA GLY A 155 9.02 10.73 -8.76
C GLY A 155 9.49 9.86 -9.93
N ARG A 156 8.89 8.68 -10.13
CA ARG A 156 9.20 7.73 -11.21
C ARG A 156 7.93 7.42 -12.02
N ARG A 157 8.02 7.57 -13.34
CA ARG A 157 7.04 7.00 -14.29
C ARG A 157 7.16 5.46 -14.30
N VAL A 158 6.70 4.77 -13.26
CA VAL A 158 6.90 3.32 -13.13
C VAL A 158 5.90 2.54 -14.00
N GLU A 159 6.41 1.79 -14.97
CA GLU A 159 5.64 0.81 -15.72
C GLU A 159 5.18 -0.35 -14.81
N ARG A 160 3.86 -0.47 -14.65
CA ARG A 160 3.11 -1.58 -14.02
C ARG A 160 3.58 -2.00 -12.63
N VAL A 161 3.04 -1.34 -11.61
CA VAL A 161 3.08 -1.85 -10.24
C VAL A 161 1.85 -2.75 -9.99
N ALA A 162 2.09 -4.00 -9.60
CA ALA A 162 1.06 -4.95 -9.23
C ALA A 162 0.54 -4.65 -7.79
N LEU A 163 -0.55 -3.89 -7.69
CA LEU A 163 -1.09 -3.37 -6.41
C LEU A 163 -2.39 -4.07 -6.00
N ARG A 164 -2.37 -5.39 -5.82
CA ARG A 164 -3.53 -6.12 -5.26
C ARG A 164 -3.57 -6.17 -3.73
N GLY A 165 -2.48 -5.83 -3.03
CA GLY A 165 -2.38 -6.03 -1.57
C GLY A 165 -2.45 -4.77 -0.70
N SER A 166 -2.19 -3.58 -1.23
CA SER A 166 -1.89 -2.38 -0.42
C SER A 166 -3.06 -1.43 -0.18
N VAL A 167 -4.25 -1.70 -0.73
CA VAL A 167 -5.40 -0.77 -0.62
C VAL A 167 -6.12 -0.87 0.74
N SER A 168 -5.92 -1.97 1.49
CA SER A 168 -6.63 -2.20 2.76
C SER A 168 -5.92 -1.65 4.00
N ALA A 169 -4.72 -1.08 3.89
CA ALA A 169 -3.90 -0.72 5.04
C ALA A 169 -3.65 0.80 5.22
N GLY A 170 -4.41 1.64 4.51
CA GLY A 170 -4.22 3.09 4.49
C GLY A 170 -5.42 3.87 5.00
N SER A 171 -5.20 5.15 5.34
CA SER A 171 -6.34 6.08 5.39
C SER A 171 -7.04 6.13 4.03
N ASP A 172 -8.35 6.33 4.05
CA ASP A 172 -9.15 6.46 2.83
C ASP A 172 -8.60 7.54 1.88
N GLN A 173 -7.87 8.52 2.42
CA GLN A 173 -7.17 9.53 1.63
C GLN A 173 -5.93 8.99 0.92
N LEU A 174 -5.03 8.28 1.61
CA LEU A 174 -3.85 7.67 0.97
C LEU A 174 -4.27 6.60 -0.04
N SER A 175 -5.27 5.79 0.30
CA SER A 175 -5.83 4.80 -0.63
C SER A 175 -6.38 5.48 -1.90
N ARG A 176 -7.10 6.60 -1.78
CA ARG A 176 -7.57 7.39 -2.93
C ARG A 176 -6.43 8.04 -3.72
N GLN A 177 -5.41 8.57 -3.04
CA GLN A 177 -4.25 9.18 -3.70
C GLN A 177 -3.40 8.14 -4.43
N LEU A 178 -3.21 6.97 -3.85
CA LEU A 178 -2.55 5.83 -4.48
C LEU A 178 -3.35 5.38 -5.71
N GLN A 179 -4.68 5.22 -5.60
CA GLN A 179 -5.53 4.93 -6.75
C GLN A 179 -5.39 5.98 -7.86
N ALA A 180 -5.42 7.27 -7.52
CA ALA A 180 -5.24 8.35 -8.47
C ALA A 180 -3.85 8.32 -9.14
N ALA A 181 -2.79 8.08 -8.38
CA ALA A 181 -1.43 7.96 -8.90
C ALA A 181 -1.30 6.76 -9.84
N ILE A 182 -1.86 5.60 -9.48
CA ILE A 182 -1.93 4.41 -10.35
C ILE A 182 -2.68 4.75 -11.63
N HIS A 183 -3.85 5.39 -11.55
CA HIS A 183 -4.63 5.79 -12.72
C HIS A 183 -3.83 6.71 -13.65
N GLN A 184 -3.14 7.71 -13.11
CA GLN A 184 -2.31 8.61 -13.92
C GLN A 184 -1.14 7.88 -14.59
N VAL A 185 -0.51 6.94 -13.89
CA VAL A 185 0.57 6.11 -14.44
C VAL A 185 0.06 5.18 -15.53
N VAL A 186 -1.09 4.54 -15.32
CA VAL A 186 -1.74 3.70 -16.34
C VAL A 186 -2.13 4.53 -17.55
N GLU A 187 -2.69 5.74 -17.37
CA GLU A 187 -3.02 6.65 -18.47
C GLU A 187 -1.78 7.13 -19.23
N THR A 188 -0.69 7.46 -18.54
CA THR A 188 0.56 7.88 -19.20
C THR A 188 1.23 6.71 -19.93
N ALA A 189 1.23 5.51 -19.36
CA ALA A 189 1.69 4.31 -20.04
C ALA A 189 0.80 3.95 -21.24
N GLN A 190 -0.53 4.10 -21.12
CA GLN A 190 -1.46 3.92 -22.23
C GLN A 190 -1.27 4.97 -23.32
N ARG A 191 -1.05 6.25 -22.97
CA ARG A 191 -0.72 7.32 -23.94
C ARG A 191 0.64 7.10 -24.60
N ALA A 192 1.66 6.65 -23.87
CA ALA A 192 2.95 6.27 -24.45
C ALA A 192 2.83 5.03 -25.36
N SER A 193 1.86 4.15 -25.10
CA SER A 193 1.53 3.01 -25.97
C SER A 193 0.58 3.38 -27.13
N GLN A 194 -0.13 4.51 -27.04
CA GLN A 194 -1.09 5.01 -28.03
C GLN A 194 -0.55 6.18 -28.85
N GLU A 195 0.60 6.75 -28.47
CA GLU A 195 1.36 7.62 -29.36
C GLU A 195 1.60 6.82 -30.64
N PRO A 196 1.05 7.28 -31.79
CA PRO A 196 1.41 6.68 -33.05
C PRO A 196 2.93 6.79 -33.11
N THR A 197 3.61 5.66 -33.26
CA THR A 197 4.84 5.67 -34.01
C THR A 197 4.48 6.45 -35.26
N ALA A 198 4.96 7.69 -35.36
CA ALA A 198 5.03 8.37 -36.62
C ALA A 198 5.79 7.38 -37.50
N ALA A 199 5.05 6.61 -38.29
CA ALA A 199 5.63 5.88 -39.37
C ALA A 199 6.38 6.96 -40.16
N PRO A 200 7.69 6.83 -40.40
CA PRO A 200 8.20 7.46 -41.59
C PRO A 200 7.38 6.82 -42.71
N ALA A 201 6.47 7.58 -43.32
CA ALA A 201 6.06 7.27 -44.68
C ALA A 201 7.38 7.09 -45.43
N GLY A 202 7.56 5.89 -45.97
CA GLY A 202 8.87 5.34 -46.25
C GLY A 202 9.77 6.28 -47.05
N ASP A 203 11.06 5.99 -46.98
CA ASP A 203 11.90 6.08 -48.17
C ASP A 203 11.23 5.23 -49.29
N GLU A 204 10.16 5.74 -49.89
CA GLU A 204 10.01 5.59 -51.32
C GLU A 204 11.07 6.49 -51.90
N ASP A 205 12.24 5.89 -52.16
CA ASP A 205 13.30 6.49 -52.93
C ASP A 205 12.65 7.22 -54.13
N PRO A 206 12.72 8.56 -54.21
CA PRO A 206 11.93 9.32 -55.17
C PRO A 206 12.24 8.88 -56.61
N GLU A 207 13.45 8.38 -56.84
CA GLU A 207 13.86 7.76 -58.10
C GLU A 207 13.11 6.45 -58.40
N LEU A 208 12.82 5.61 -57.40
CA LEU A 208 12.04 4.37 -57.59
C LEU A 208 10.56 4.66 -57.89
N SER A 209 9.99 5.70 -57.27
CA SER A 209 8.60 6.10 -57.51
C SER A 209 8.44 6.73 -58.90
N GLU A 210 9.40 7.54 -59.34
CA GLU A 210 9.46 8.10 -60.70
C GLU A 210 9.71 7.02 -61.77
N LEU A 211 10.59 6.06 -61.50
CA LEU A 211 10.83 4.91 -62.37
C LEU A 211 9.56 4.04 -62.52
N ALA A 212 8.82 3.81 -61.42
CA ALA A 212 7.57 3.06 -61.43
C ALA A 212 6.44 3.79 -62.19
N ALA A 213 6.36 5.12 -62.08
CA ALA A 213 5.43 5.94 -62.86
C ALA A 213 5.79 5.90 -64.37
N THR A 214 7.07 6.01 -64.70
CA THR A 214 7.58 5.95 -66.08
C THR A 214 7.37 4.56 -66.69
N MET A 215 7.53 3.49 -65.89
CA MET A 215 7.24 2.11 -66.28
C MET A 215 5.76 1.90 -66.64
N ARG A 216 4.82 2.58 -65.96
CA ARG A 216 3.38 2.49 -66.26
C ARG A 216 2.99 3.18 -67.56
N LEU A 217 3.76 4.17 -68.01
CA LEU A 217 3.53 4.88 -69.27
C LEU A 217 4.04 4.13 -70.51
N LEU A 218 4.82 3.05 -70.34
CA LEU A 218 5.37 2.26 -71.44
C LEU A 218 4.38 1.19 -71.98
N PRO A 219 4.28 1.01 -73.32
CA PRO A 219 3.47 -0.03 -73.92
C PRO A 219 3.86 -1.44 -73.43
N ALA A 220 2.86 -2.32 -73.24
CA ALA A 220 3.04 -3.64 -72.60
C ALA A 220 4.15 -4.52 -73.23
N LYS A 221 4.38 -4.38 -74.54
CA LYS A 221 5.45 -5.10 -75.27
C LYS A 221 6.86 -4.70 -74.81
N HIS A 222 7.07 -3.45 -74.42
CA HIS A 222 8.36 -2.92 -73.97
C HIS A 222 8.61 -3.13 -72.47
N ARG A 223 7.55 -3.19 -71.65
CA ARG A 223 7.65 -3.49 -70.21
C ARG A 223 8.29 -4.85 -69.92
N ARG A 224 7.97 -5.88 -70.71
CA ARG A 224 8.56 -7.24 -70.55
C ARG A 224 10.06 -7.28 -70.88
N SER A 225 10.49 -6.56 -71.90
CA SER A 225 11.91 -6.51 -72.31
C SER A 225 12.76 -5.80 -71.25
N VAL A 226 12.27 -4.69 -70.69
CA VAL A 226 12.98 -3.93 -69.65
C VAL A 226 13.05 -4.69 -68.33
N MET A 227 11.98 -5.40 -67.94
CA MET A 227 11.99 -6.26 -66.76
C MET A 227 12.95 -7.46 -66.89
N GLY A 228 13.22 -7.93 -68.11
CA GLY A 228 14.24 -8.97 -68.36
C GLY A 228 15.65 -8.47 -68.08
N ILE A 229 15.97 -7.25 -68.53
CA ILE A 229 17.30 -6.62 -68.36
C ILE A 229 17.54 -6.22 -66.90
N LEU A 230 16.53 -5.69 -66.22
CA LEU A 230 16.61 -5.34 -64.79
C LEU A 230 16.83 -6.59 -63.92
N ARG A 231 16.19 -7.71 -64.28
CA ARG A 231 16.34 -8.98 -63.55
C ARG A 231 17.73 -9.61 -63.74
N SER A 232 18.36 -9.44 -64.91
CA SER A 232 19.76 -9.85 -65.13
C SER A 232 20.76 -8.96 -64.42
N ALA A 233 20.50 -7.65 -64.33
CA ALA A 233 21.41 -6.70 -63.66
C ALA A 233 21.39 -6.83 -62.12
N VAL A 234 20.25 -7.19 -61.53
CA VAL A 234 20.06 -7.41 -60.09
C VAL A 234 20.40 -8.86 -59.66
N GLY A 235 20.86 -9.71 -60.59
CA GLY A 235 21.31 -11.07 -60.29
C GLY A 235 20.19 -12.06 -59.93
N LEU A 236 18.94 -11.78 -60.29
CA LEU A 236 17.76 -12.60 -59.97
C LEU A 236 17.33 -13.52 -61.13
N ALA A 237 18.24 -13.84 -62.05
CA ALA A 237 17.99 -14.84 -63.08
C ALA A 237 18.05 -16.24 -62.46
N LYS A 238 16.91 -16.94 -62.38
CA LYS A 238 16.90 -18.39 -62.18
C LYS A 238 17.50 -19.03 -63.44
N HIS A 239 18.55 -19.83 -63.24
CA HIS A 239 18.96 -20.83 -64.21
C HIS A 239 17.77 -21.77 -64.46
N ASP A 240 17.33 -21.82 -65.71
CA ASP A 240 16.50 -22.93 -66.21
C ASP A 240 17.46 -24.07 -66.60
N ASP A 241 17.34 -25.19 -65.89
CA ASP A 241 17.52 -26.55 -66.40
C ASP A 241 16.27 -27.35 -65.97
#